data_AF-A0A2N1MBK3-F1
#
_entry.id   AF-A0A2N1MBK3-F1
#
_cell.length_a   1.000
_cell.length_b   1.000
_cell.length_c   1.000
_cell.angle_alpha   90.00
_cell.angle_beta   90.00
_cell.angle_gamma   90.00
#
_symmetry.space_group_name_H-M   'P 1'
#
loop_
_entity.id
_entity.type
_entity.pdbx_description
1 polymer ?
#
loop_
_entity_poly.entity_id
_entity_poly.type
_entity_poly.pdbx_seq_one_letter_code
_entity_poly.pdbx_strand_id
1 'polypeptide(L)'
;MTEITLNCLIVPIGKLMNIPCIKVMQSITIYKASTYRELETVIQSRLGTPFNKIPLKFCIIQAGSGIEKEMDGYDTFDEILLLLRNLKQSTSISLYTP
;
A
#
# COMPACT_ATOMS: atom_id res chain seq x y z
N MET A 1 -21.56 -2.67 -1.62
CA MET A 1 -20.11 -2.89 -1.42
C MET A 1 -19.59 -1.78 -0.52
N THR A 2 -18.66 -2.07 0.37
CA THR A 2 -18.08 -1.08 1.28
C THR A 2 -16.74 -0.63 0.74
N GLU A 3 -16.55 0.68 0.60
CA GLU A 3 -15.28 1.28 0.22
C GLU A 3 -14.44 1.56 1.47
N ILE A 4 -13.13 1.48 1.32
CA ILE A 4 -12.17 1.87 2.34
C ILE A 4 -11.18 2.85 1.71
N THR A 5 -10.71 3.80 2.51
CA THR A 5 -9.64 4.72 2.12
C THR A 5 -8.38 4.38 2.92
N LEU A 6 -7.30 4.11 2.20
CA LEU A 6 -5.98 3.80 2.72
C LEU A 6 -5.07 5.00 2.50
N ASN A 7 -4.38 5.42 3.56
CA ASN A 7 -3.28 6.38 3.44
C ASN A 7 -1.99 5.57 3.25
N CYS A 8 -1.34 5.75 2.10
CA CYS A 8 -0.16 5.02 1.69
C CYS A 8 1.07 5.94 1.71
N LEU A 9 2.21 5.41 2.15
CA LEU A 9 3.50 6.09 2.15
C LEU A 9 4.50 5.28 1.34
N ILE A 10 4.71 5.67 0.09
CA ILE A 10 5.66 4.99 -0.80
C ILE A 10 7.07 5.29 -0.31
N VAL A 11 7.82 4.27 0.09
CA VAL A 11 9.23 4.42 0.47
C VAL A 11 10.07 4.22 -0.79
N PRO A 12 10.61 5.28 -1.41
CA PRO A 12 11.35 5.14 -2.66
C PRO A 12 12.67 4.42 -2.40
N ILE A 13 12.77 3.18 -2.88
CA ILE A 13 13.99 2.38 -2.86
C ILE A 13 14.28 1.90 -4.28
N GLY A 14 15.56 1.72 -4.61
CA GLY A 14 16.00 1.17 -5.89
C GLY A 14 15.43 1.94 -7.10
N LYS A 15 14.60 1.26 -7.91
CA LYS A 15 14.01 1.85 -9.14
C LYS A 15 13.00 2.97 -8.87
N LEU A 16 12.56 3.16 -7.63
CA LEU A 16 11.66 4.23 -7.21
C LEU A 16 12.38 5.47 -6.65
N MET A 17 13.72 5.47 -6.55
CA MET A 17 14.51 6.57 -5.94
C MET A 17 14.23 7.96 -6.52
N ASN A 18 13.81 8.04 -7.79
CA ASN A 18 13.52 9.31 -8.48
C ASN A 18 12.02 9.63 -8.55
N ILE A 19 11.19 9.01 -7.71
CA ILE A 19 9.77 9.33 -7.65
C ILE A 19 9.58 10.78 -7.17
N PRO A 20 8.69 11.57 -7.80
CA PRO A 20 8.35 12.89 -7.28
C PRO A 20 7.76 12.79 -5.87
N CYS A 21 8.20 13.65 -4.93
CA CYS A 21 7.71 13.67 -3.55
C CYS A 21 6.18 13.79 -3.46
N ILE A 22 5.56 14.51 -4.41
CA ILE A 22 4.09 14.64 -4.50
C ILE A 22 3.37 13.30 -4.72
N LYS A 23 4.06 12.26 -5.18
CA LYS A 23 3.53 10.91 -5.40
C LYS A 23 3.84 9.95 -4.27
N VAL A 24 4.64 10.35 -3.28
CA VAL A 24 5.06 9.50 -2.16
C VAL A 24 3.93 9.30 -1.17
N MET A 25 3.21 10.36 -0.83
CA MET A 25 2.03 10.28 0.04
C MET A 25 0.77 10.21 -0.81
N GLN A 26 0.00 9.14 -0.67
CA GLN A 26 -1.22 8.94 -1.46
C GLN A 26 -2.38 8.48 -0.58
N SER A 27 -3.57 8.99 -0.86
CA SER A 27 -4.82 8.48 -0.29
C SER A 27 -5.57 7.70 -1.36
N ILE A 28 -5.82 6.42 -1.13
CA ILE A 28 -6.31 5.48 -2.13
C ILE A 28 -7.61 4.86 -1.63
N THR A 29 -8.67 5.00 -2.43
CA THR A 29 -9.96 4.37 -2.16
C THR A 29 -10.09 3.10 -2.99
N ILE A 30 -10.38 1.98 -2.33
CA ILE A 30 -10.63 0.67 -2.96
C ILE A 30 -11.86 0.01 -2.32
N TYR A 31 -12.39 -1.03 -2.95
CA TYR A 31 -13.44 -1.84 -2.32
C TYR A 31 -12.83 -2.74 -1.25
N LYS A 32 -13.58 -2.98 -0.17
CA LYS A 32 -13.17 -3.87 0.93
C LYS A 32 -12.84 -5.30 0.47
N ALA A 33 -13.50 -5.76 -0.58
CA ALA A 33 -13.29 -7.08 -1.19
C ALA A 33 -12.23 -7.07 -2.32
N SER A 34 -11.57 -5.93 -2.55
CA SER A 34 -10.49 -5.83 -3.54
C SER A 34 -9.34 -6.76 -3.18
N THR A 35 -8.51 -7.08 -4.17
CA THR A 35 -7.34 -7.96 -4.01
C THR A 35 -6.04 -7.15 -3.97
N TYR A 36 -4.96 -7.78 -3.50
CA TYR A 36 -3.60 -7.21 -3.55
C TYR A 36 -3.29 -6.59 -4.92
N ARG A 37 -3.60 -7.32 -6.00
CA ARG A 37 -3.35 -6.89 -7.39
C ARG A 37 -4.16 -5.66 -7.78
N GLU A 38 -5.38 -5.51 -7.29
CA GLU A 38 -6.17 -4.31 -7.55
C GLU A 38 -5.54 -3.08 -6.91
N LEU A 39 -5.09 -3.19 -5.65
CA LEU A 39 -4.38 -2.09 -5.00
C LEU A 39 -3.07 -1.76 -5.72
N GLU A 40 -2.29 -2.76 -6.12
CA GLU A 40 -1.06 -2.59 -6.90
C GLU A 40 -1.32 -1.85 -8.22
N THR A 41 -2.35 -2.27 -8.95
CA THR A 41 -2.73 -1.66 -10.23
C THR A 41 -3.13 -0.19 -10.03
N VAL A 42 -3.90 0.12 -8.99
CA VAL A 42 -4.32 1.50 -8.68
C VAL A 42 -3.11 2.37 -8.33
N ILE A 43 -2.17 1.87 -7.52
CA ILE A 43 -0.95 2.60 -7.17
C ILE A 43 -0.08 2.82 -8.41
N GLN A 44 0.19 1.77 -9.19
CA GLN A 44 1.01 1.85 -10.40
C GLN A 44 0.43 2.85 -11.42
N SER A 45 -0.90 2.87 -11.58
CA SER A 45 -1.59 3.85 -12.42
C SER A 45 -1.31 5.29 -11.98
N ARG A 46 -1.41 5.58 -10.67
CA ARG A 46 -1.13 6.91 -10.10
C ARG A 46 0.36 7.29 -10.16
N LEU A 47 1.24 6.31 -9.98
CA LEU A 47 2.68 6.47 -10.12
C LEU A 47 3.07 6.91 -11.54
N GLY A 48 2.37 6.42 -12.56
CA GLY A 48 2.59 6.80 -13.96
C GLY A 48 3.97 6.38 -14.48
N THR A 49 4.24 6.62 -15.76
CA THR A 49 5.53 6.27 -16.38
C THR A 49 6.68 7.11 -15.77
N PRO A 50 7.87 6.52 -15.51
CA PRO A 50 8.29 5.13 -15.78
C PRO A 50 7.96 4.10 -14.68
N PHE A 51 7.31 4.53 -13.60
CA PHE A 51 7.13 3.74 -12.38
C PHE A 51 5.93 2.77 -12.44
N ASN A 52 5.01 2.96 -13.38
CA ASN A 52 3.78 2.18 -13.53
C ASN A 52 3.95 0.71 -13.91
N LYS A 53 5.20 0.23 -14.07
CA LYS A 53 5.53 -1.18 -14.34
C LYS A 53 6.44 -1.79 -13.29
N ILE A 54 6.78 -1.04 -12.24
CA ILE A 54 7.66 -1.53 -11.18
C ILE A 54 6.80 -2.38 -10.23
N PRO A 55 7.13 -3.67 -10.02
CA PRO A 55 6.45 -4.49 -9.04
C PRO A 55 6.59 -3.89 -7.65
N LEU A 56 5.52 -3.93 -6.88
CA LEU A 56 5.48 -3.36 -5.53
C LEU A 56 5.33 -4.48 -4.50
N LYS A 57 6.06 -4.38 -3.40
CA LYS A 57 5.82 -5.17 -2.17
C LYS A 57 5.05 -4.31 -1.18
N PHE A 58 4.00 -4.83 -0.57
CA PHE A 58 3.20 -4.09 0.40
C PHE A 58 3.56 -4.52 1.81
N CYS A 59 4.02 -3.58 2.63
CA CYS A 59 4.19 -3.82 4.06
C CYS A 59 3.20 -2.98 4.86
N ILE A 60 2.43 -3.64 5.73
CA ILE A 60 1.61 -2.97 6.74
C ILE A 60 2.52 -2.62 7.90
N ILE A 61 2.69 -1.33 8.17
CA ILE A 61 3.40 -0.88 9.36
C ILE A 61 2.40 -0.53 10.45
N GLN A 62 2.49 -1.22 11.58
CA GLN A 62 1.71 -0.89 12.76
C GLN A 62 2.42 0.22 13.57
N ALA A 63 1.83 1.42 13.55
CA ALA A 63 2.32 2.55 14.34
C ALA A 63 2.40 2.17 15.83
N GLY A 64 3.57 2.38 16.44
CA GLY A 64 3.86 2.07 17.85
C GLY A 64 4.26 0.63 18.16
N SER A 65 4.16 -0.30 17.20
CA SER A 65 4.50 -1.72 17.42
C SER A 65 5.82 -2.15 16.78
N GLY A 66 6.37 -1.38 15.83
CA GLY A 66 7.57 -1.75 15.07
C GLY A 66 7.42 -3.04 14.24
N ILE A 67 6.21 -3.60 14.17
CA ILE A 67 5.89 -4.80 13.40
C ILE A 67 5.53 -4.35 11.98
N GLU A 68 6.34 -4.80 11.02
CA GLU A 68 6.03 -4.76 9.60
C GLU A 68 5.53 -6.15 9.18
N LYS A 69 4.29 -6.23 8.69
CA LYS A 69 3.80 -7.45 8.02
C LYS A 69 3.88 -7.23 6.51
N GLU A 70 4.77 -7.94 5.83
CA GLU A 70 4.75 -8.06 4.37
C GLU A 70 3.48 -8.83 3.96
N MET A 71 2.72 -8.26 3.02
CA MET A 71 1.58 -8.95 2.42
C MET A 71 2.07 -9.88 1.32
N ASP A 72 1.44 -11.05 1.22
CA ASP A 72 1.57 -11.89 0.04
C ASP A 72 0.42 -11.69 -0.95
N GLY A 73 0.55 -12.24 -2.17
CA GLY A 73 -0.46 -12.09 -3.22
C GLY A 73 -1.78 -12.83 -2.99
N TYR A 74 -1.89 -13.61 -1.91
CA TYR A 74 -3.07 -14.37 -1.51
C TYR A 74 -3.78 -13.76 -0.30
N ASP A 75 -3.13 -12.87 0.44
CA ASP A 75 -3.72 -12.12 1.54
C ASP A 75 -4.97 -11.33 1.07
N THR A 76 -6.07 -11.50 1.81
CA THR A 76 -7.33 -10.79 1.53
C THR A 76 -7.41 -9.49 2.34
N PHE A 77 -8.07 -8.48 1.78
CA PHE A 77 -8.28 -7.21 2.48
C PHE A 77 -9.18 -7.33 3.71
N ASP A 78 -9.91 -8.43 3.89
CA ASP A 78 -10.65 -8.70 5.12
C ASP A 78 -9.71 -9.03 6.29
N GLU A 79 -8.65 -9.81 6.07
CA GLU A 79 -7.61 -10.05 7.09
C GLU A 79 -6.83 -8.77 7.39
N ILE A 80 -6.56 -7.99 6.36
CA ILE A 80 -5.93 -6.67 6.48
C ILE A 80 -6.84 -5.75 7.30
N LEU A 81 -8.14 -5.68 7.02
CA LEU A 81 -9.07 -4.86 7.79
C LEU A 81 -9.31 -5.37 9.20
N LEU A 82 -9.15 -6.66 9.47
CA LEU A 82 -9.10 -7.20 10.84
C LEU A 82 -7.86 -6.69 11.60
N LEU A 83 -6.69 -6.66 10.94
CA LEU A 83 -5.49 -6.03 11.48
C LEU A 83 -5.68 -4.51 11.68
N LEU A 84 -6.28 -3.81 10.71
CA LEU A 84 -6.52 -2.36 10.76
C LEU A 84 -7.64 -1.96 11.74
N ARG A 85 -8.70 -2.76 11.93
CA ARG A 85 -9.80 -2.46 12.87
C ARG A 85 -9.38 -2.54 14.32
N ASN A 86 -8.38 -3.37 14.64
CA ASN A 86 -7.74 -3.37 15.96
C ASN A 86 -6.86 -2.13 16.18
N LEU A 87 -6.64 -1.30 15.15
CA LEU A 87 -5.78 -0.13 15.18
C LEU A 87 -6.61 1.14 15.03
N LYS A 88 -6.85 1.83 16.15
CA LYS A 88 -7.40 3.20 16.16
C LYS A 88 -6.38 4.27 15.67
N GLN A 89 -5.36 3.91 14.90
CA GLN A 89 -4.28 4.83 14.52
C GLN A 89 -3.72 4.59 13.10
N SER A 90 -3.21 5.68 12.53
CA SER A 90 -2.69 5.85 11.16
C SER A 90 -1.86 4.67 10.67
N THR A 91 -2.26 4.09 9.55
CA THR A 91 -1.54 3.04 8.84
C THR A 91 -0.71 3.65 7.73
N SER A 92 0.55 3.23 7.63
CA SER A 92 1.43 3.54 6.51
C SER A 92 1.72 2.24 5.74
N ILE A 93 1.48 2.24 4.44
CA ILE A 93 1.89 1.15 3.55
C ILE A 93 3.22 1.54 2.93
N SER A 94 4.30 0.88 3.33
CA SER A 94 5.61 1.02 2.69
C SER A 94 5.69 0.11 1.47
N LEU A 95 6.17 0.66 0.36
CA LEU A 95 6.35 -0.07 -0.89
C LEU A 95 7.83 -0.33 -1.14
N TYR A 96 8.23 -1.59 -1.23
CA TYR A 96 9.61 -1.99 -1.49
C TYR A 96 9.75 -2.55 -2.91
N THR A 97 10.89 -2.30 -3.56
CA THR A 97 11.27 -3.00 -4.80
C THR A 97 12.15 -4.20 -4.45
N PRO A 98 12.03 -5.35 -5.15
CA PRO A 98 13.04 -6.39 -5.10
C PRO A 98 14.40 -5.90 -5.64
#